data_AF-A0A2T7D718-F1
#
_entry.id   AF-A0A2T7D718-F1
#
_cell.length_a   1.000
_cell.length_b   1.000
_cell.length_c   1.000
_cell.angle_alpha   90.00
_cell.angle_beta   90.00
_cell.angle_gamma   90.00
#
_symmetry.space_group_name_H-M   'P 1'
#
loop_
_entity.id
_entity.type
_entity.pdbx_description
1 polymer ?
#
loop_
_entity_poly.entity_id
_entity_poly.type
_entity_poly.pdbx_seq_one_letter_code
_entity_poly.pdbx_strand_id
1 'polypeptide(L)'
;MRAEVVADGQPPLPSDEVVSKVLLQNSSNNTFLKNAGIVTPSSKSQSASEEALHEELAAEKQDLAALHQELEELKKKSEAVDETLARTQRQYEELKKQQGEESNLILTKLLTLNNPGVSSQL
;
A
#
# COMPACT_ATOMS: atom_id res chain seq x y z
N MET A 1 52.08 12.23 -27.87
CA MET A 1 51.19 11.05 -27.94
C MET A 1 52.02 9.89 -28.45
N ARG A 2 52.03 8.75 -27.76
CA ARG A 2 52.73 7.56 -28.23
C ARG A 2 51.71 6.76 -29.04
N ALA A 3 52.01 6.50 -30.31
CA ALA A 3 51.19 5.63 -31.15
C ALA A 3 51.49 4.18 -30.75
N GLU A 4 50.47 3.45 -30.31
CA GLU A 4 50.55 2.01 -30.09
C GLU A 4 50.85 1.35 -31.44
N VAL A 5 51.92 0.56 -31.51
CA VAL A 5 52.31 -0.15 -32.73
C VAL A 5 51.30 -1.28 -32.94
N VAL A 6 50.42 -1.10 -33.94
CA VAL A 6 49.49 -2.15 -34.37
C VAL A 6 50.30 -3.32 -34.90
N ALA A 7 50.11 -4.51 -34.33
CA ALA A 7 50.70 -5.73 -34.82
C ALA A 7 50.19 -6.05 -36.22
N ASP A 8 51.12 -6.33 -37.13
CA ASP A 8 50.87 -6.57 -38.55
C ASP A 8 49.98 -7.83 -38.73
N GLY A 9 48.75 -7.66 -39.25
CA GLY A 9 47.81 -8.75 -39.54
C GLY A 9 46.41 -8.66 -38.90
N GLN A 10 46.14 -7.69 -38.01
CA GLN A 10 44.78 -7.50 -37.46
C GLN A 10 43.86 -6.84 -38.51
N PRO A 11 42.62 -7.32 -38.73
CA PRO A 11 41.66 -6.65 -39.59
C PRO A 11 41.45 -5.20 -39.13
N PRO A 12 41.40 -4.22 -40.05
CA PRO A 12 41.09 -2.84 -39.69
C PRO A 12 39.78 -2.79 -38.91
N LEU A 13 39.79 -2.11 -37.76
CA LEU A 13 38.58 -1.90 -36.98
C LEU A 13 37.50 -1.25 -37.88
N PRO A 14 36.24 -1.70 -37.78
CA PRO A 14 35.17 -1.10 -38.55
C PRO A 14 35.05 0.38 -38.19
N SER A 15 34.78 1.21 -39.21
CA SER A 15 34.75 2.67 -39.08
C SER A 15 33.87 3.14 -37.93
N ASP A 16 32.72 2.49 -37.73
CA ASP A 16 31.75 2.83 -36.68
C ASP A 16 32.30 2.61 -35.27
N GLU A 17 33.14 1.59 -35.08
CA GLU A 17 33.79 1.31 -33.81
C GLU A 17 34.92 2.31 -33.53
N VAL A 18 35.70 2.67 -34.56
CA VAL A 18 36.74 3.70 -34.46
C VAL A 18 36.12 5.05 -34.09
N VAL A 19 35.04 5.42 -34.78
CA VAL A 19 34.30 6.67 -34.51
C VAL A 19 33.69 6.66 -33.12
N SER A 20 33.08 5.55 -32.69
CA SER A 20 32.50 5.42 -31.35
C SER A 20 33.57 5.57 -30.24
N LYS A 21 34.73 4.92 -30.39
CA LYS A 21 35.84 5.05 -29.44
C LYS A 21 36.39 6.48 -29.37
N VAL A 22 36.58 7.14 -30.51
CA VAL A 22 37.06 8.53 -30.57
C VAL A 22 36.04 9.49 -29.94
N LEU A 23 34.74 9.28 -30.19
CA LEU A 23 33.69 10.07 -29.56
C LEU A 23 33.66 9.85 -28.04
N LEU A 24 33.66 8.61 -27.55
CA LEU A 24 33.69 8.32 -26.11
C LEU A 24 34.88 9.00 -25.42
N GLN A 25 36.06 8.92 -26.04
CA GLN A 25 37.31 9.46 -25.50
C GLN A 25 37.37 10.99 -25.50
N ASN A 26 36.58 11.67 -26.35
CA ASN A 26 36.56 13.13 -26.49
C ASN A 26 35.25 13.78 -25.96
N SER A 27 34.26 12.97 -25.61
CA SER A 27 32.86 13.36 -25.37
C SER A 27 32.65 14.40 -24.27
N SER A 28 33.54 14.51 -23.28
CA SER A 28 33.34 15.36 -22.11
C SER A 28 33.79 16.82 -22.31
N ASN A 29 34.66 17.12 -23.30
CA ASN A 29 35.23 18.46 -23.49
C ASN A 29 35.40 18.90 -24.95
N ASN A 30 34.80 18.20 -25.91
CA ASN A 30 34.94 18.57 -27.33
C ASN A 30 34.11 19.82 -27.70
N THR A 31 34.77 20.97 -27.77
CA THR A 31 34.15 22.24 -28.19
C THR A 31 33.57 22.17 -29.61
N PHE A 32 34.15 21.36 -30.50
CA PHE A 32 33.66 21.23 -31.87
C PHE A 32 32.27 20.57 -31.92
N LEU A 33 32.04 19.49 -31.16
CA LEU A 33 30.71 18.86 -31.07
C LEU A 33 29.67 19.80 -30.44
N LYS A 34 30.07 20.58 -29.41
CA LYS A 34 29.19 21.60 -28.81
C LYS A 34 28.81 22.69 -29.81
N ASN A 35 29.77 23.15 -30.62
CA ASN A 35 29.52 24.15 -31.66
C ASN A 35 28.67 23.61 -32.82
N ALA A 36 28.78 22.31 -33.11
CA ALA A 36 27.95 21.62 -34.10
C ALA A 36 26.54 21.26 -33.60
N GLY A 37 26.21 21.56 -32.34
CA GLY A 37 24.92 21.24 -31.73
C GLY A 37 24.72 19.75 -31.42
N ILE A 38 25.78 18.95 -31.47
CA ILE A 38 25.73 17.52 -31.19
C ILE A 38 25.80 17.32 -29.68
N VAL A 39 24.65 17.05 -29.05
CA VAL A 39 24.55 16.74 -27.63
C VAL A 39 25.09 15.32 -27.42
N THR A 40 26.25 15.20 -26.78
CA THR A 40 26.76 13.89 -26.35
C THR A 40 25.98 13.43 -25.11
N PRO A 41 25.58 12.15 -25.02
CA PRO A 41 25.04 11.61 -23.78
C PRO A 41 26.14 11.66 -22.73
N SER A 42 26.00 12.58 -21.78
CA SER A 42 26.93 12.72 -20.67
C SER A 42 26.71 11.55 -19.72
N SER A 43 27.75 10.75 -19.45
CA SER A 43 27.78 9.76 -18.36
C SER A 43 27.85 10.45 -17.00
N LYS A 44 26.92 11.39 -16.72
CA LYS A 44 26.81 12.00 -15.40
C LYS A 44 26.41 10.91 -14.42
N SER A 45 27.32 10.60 -13.50
CA SER A 45 27.02 9.91 -12.26
C SER A 45 25.83 10.58 -11.58
N GLN A 46 24.97 9.80 -10.93
CA GLN A 46 23.83 10.32 -10.19
C GLN A 46 24.31 11.47 -9.29
N SER A 47 23.61 12.60 -9.39
CA SER A 47 23.96 13.75 -8.57
C SER A 47 23.61 13.46 -7.12
N ALA A 48 24.31 14.06 -6.16
CA ALA A 48 23.96 13.91 -4.74
C ALA A 48 22.50 14.28 -4.43
N SER A 49 21.91 15.20 -5.21
CA SER A 49 20.47 15.52 -5.13
C SER A 49 19.56 14.39 -5.61
N GLU A 50 19.98 13.62 -6.62
CA GLU A 50 19.23 12.48 -7.12
C GLU A 50 19.26 11.31 -6.15
N GLU A 51 20.43 11.03 -5.55
CA GLU A 51 20.56 10.02 -4.49
C GLU A 51 19.68 10.37 -3.27
N ALA A 52 19.67 11.64 -2.84
CA ALA A 52 18.81 12.09 -1.74
C ALA A 52 17.31 11.89 -2.04
N LEU A 53 16.87 12.17 -3.27
CA LEU A 53 15.47 11.93 -3.68
C LEU A 53 15.11 10.44 -3.68
N HIS A 54 16.05 9.57 -4.07
CA HIS A 54 15.84 8.13 -4.02
C HIS A 54 15.75 7.60 -2.59
N GLU A 55 16.56 8.13 -1.68
CA GLU A 55 16.50 7.78 -0.25
C GLU A 55 15.19 8.25 0.38
N GLU A 56 14.74 9.47 0.10
CA GLU A 56 13.46 10.00 0.58
C GLU A 56 12.28 9.16 0.07
N LEU A 57 12.28 8.79 -1.22
CA LEU A 57 11.25 7.92 -1.80
C LEU A 57 11.25 6.52 -1.12
N ALA A 58 12.41 5.99 -0.76
CA ALA A 58 12.51 4.71 -0.10
C ALA A 58 11.96 4.77 1.33
N ALA A 59 12.29 5.84 2.07
CA ALA A 59 11.74 6.10 3.39
C ALA A 59 10.21 6.27 3.35
N GLU A 60 9.69 7.07 2.42
CA GLU A 60 8.24 7.29 2.28
C GLU A 60 7.49 6.00 1.94
N LYS A 61 8.05 5.14 1.08
CA LYS A 61 7.47 3.82 0.78
C LYS A 61 7.42 2.91 2.00
N GLN A 62 8.45 2.95 2.83
CA GLN A 62 8.50 2.17 4.06
C GLN A 62 7.45 2.67 5.07
N ASP A 63 7.36 3.99 5.25
CA ASP A 63 6.38 4.61 6.14
C ASP A 63 4.95 4.35 5.67
N LEU A 64 4.70 4.44 4.36
CA LEU A 64 3.40 4.12 3.78
C LEU A 64 3.01 2.65 4.02
N ALA A 65 3.97 1.73 3.91
CA ALA A 65 3.73 0.31 4.19
C ALA A 65 3.38 0.07 5.66
N ALA A 66 4.10 0.73 6.59
CA ALA A 66 3.81 0.67 8.02
C ALA A 66 2.42 1.24 8.34
N LEU A 67 2.09 2.41 7.80
CA LEU A 67 0.78 3.04 7.99
C LEU A 67 -0.36 2.19 7.43
N HIS A 68 -0.16 1.56 6.27
CA HIS A 68 -1.15 0.67 5.68
C HIS A 68 -1.40 -0.56 6.57
N GLN A 69 -0.35 -1.13 7.15
CA GLN A 69 -0.49 -2.24 8.10
C GLN A 69 -1.29 -1.81 9.35
N GLU A 70 -0.98 -0.66 9.93
CA GLU A 70 -1.71 -0.14 11.09
C GLU A 70 -3.21 0.09 10.79
N LEU A 71 -3.52 0.61 9.60
CA LEU A 71 -4.90 0.80 9.15
C LEU A 71 -5.65 -0.53 9.01
N GLU A 72 -5.02 -1.56 8.44
CA GLU A 72 -5.65 -2.88 8.33
C GLU A 72 -5.86 -3.53 9.70
N GLU A 73 -4.92 -3.38 10.63
CA GLU A 73 -5.11 -3.83 12.01
C GLU A 73 -6.25 -3.09 12.72
N LEU A 74 -6.32 -1.76 12.55
CA LEU A 74 -7.37 -0.94 13.15
C LEU A 74 -8.74 -1.29 12.57
N LYS A 75 -8.82 -1.53 11.25
CA LYS A 75 -10.03 -1.97 10.58
C LYS A 75 -10.53 -3.30 11.14
N LYS A 76 -9.66 -4.30 11.26
CA LYS A 76 -10.02 -5.61 11.87
C LYS A 76 -10.53 -5.46 13.30
N LYS A 77 -9.89 -4.59 14.10
CA LYS A 77 -10.35 -4.29 15.46
C LYS A 77 -11.73 -3.63 15.46
N SER A 78 -11.97 -2.68 14.55
CA SER A 78 -13.28 -2.03 14.38
C SER A 78 -14.37 -3.03 14.03
N GLU A 79 -14.12 -3.89 13.02
CA GLU A 79 -15.08 -4.93 12.61
C GLU A 79 -15.42 -5.87 13.77
N ALA A 80 -14.42 -6.28 14.56
CA ALA A 80 -14.64 -7.10 15.74
C ALA A 80 -15.48 -6.39 16.81
N VAL A 81 -15.23 -5.10 17.05
CA VAL A 81 -16.03 -4.30 17.98
C VAL A 81 -17.47 -4.19 17.49
N ASP A 82 -17.69 -3.88 16.22
CA ASP A 82 -19.02 -3.77 15.62
C ASP A 82 -19.81 -5.08 15.72
N GLU A 83 -19.16 -6.23 15.49
CA GLU A 83 -19.77 -7.54 15.69
C GLU A 83 -20.18 -7.77 17.15
N THR A 84 -19.31 -7.47 18.10
CA THR A 84 -19.64 -7.65 19.53
C THR A 84 -20.77 -6.73 19.97
N LEU A 85 -20.81 -5.51 19.44
CA LEU A 85 -21.87 -4.54 19.69
C LEU A 85 -23.20 -5.06 19.13
N ALA A 86 -23.22 -5.55 17.88
CA ALA A 86 -24.41 -6.11 17.25
C ALA A 86 -24.95 -7.34 18.01
N ARG A 87 -24.06 -8.22 18.49
CA ARG A 87 -24.43 -9.37 19.33
C ARG A 87 -25.06 -8.92 20.65
N THR A 88 -24.44 -7.95 21.32
CA THR A 88 -24.93 -7.42 22.59
C THR A 88 -26.30 -6.76 22.43
N GLN A 89 -26.49 -5.99 21.36
CA GLN A 89 -27.78 -5.36 21.07
C GLN A 89 -28.88 -6.38 20.82
N ARG A 90 -28.60 -7.45 20.05
CA ARG A 90 -29.55 -8.54 19.84
C ARG A 90 -29.95 -9.22 21.16
N GLN A 91 -28.97 -9.52 22.02
CA GLN A 91 -29.24 -10.11 23.33
C GLN A 91 -30.11 -9.21 24.20
N TYR A 92 -29.87 -7.90 24.18
CA TYR A 92 -30.67 -6.94 24.92
C TYR A 92 -32.13 -6.90 24.44
N GLU A 93 -32.36 -6.90 23.12
CA GLU A 93 -33.70 -6.95 22.54
C GLU A 93 -34.44 -8.26 22.88
N GLU A 94 -33.73 -9.39 22.86
CA GLU A 94 -34.28 -10.69 23.23
C GLU A 94 -34.66 -10.77 24.70
N LEU A 95 -33.78 -10.31 25.61
CA LEU A 95 -34.07 -10.20 27.05
C LEU A 95 -35.29 -9.33 27.33
N LYS A 96 -35.40 -8.18 26.64
CA LYS A 96 -36.56 -7.28 26.77
C LYS A 96 -37.85 -7.96 26.32
N LYS A 97 -37.80 -8.74 25.24
CA LYS A 97 -38.94 -9.51 24.73
C LYS A 97 -39.36 -10.59 25.73
N GLN A 98 -38.40 -11.37 26.24
CA GLN A 98 -38.63 -12.41 27.25
C GLN A 98 -39.28 -11.82 28.51
N GLN A 99 -38.76 -10.68 29.00
CA GLN A 99 -39.36 -9.98 30.14
C GLN A 99 -40.83 -9.61 29.89
N GLY A 100 -41.16 -9.16 28.69
CA GLY A 100 -42.55 -8.86 28.29
C GLY A 100 -43.44 -10.10 28.26
N GLU A 101 -42.94 -11.21 27.70
CA GLU A 101 -43.65 -12.48 27.64
C GLU A 101 -43.87 -13.08 29.03
N GLU A 102 -42.85 -13.07 29.90
CA GLU A 102 -42.94 -13.52 31.28
C GLU A 102 -43.94 -12.68 32.09
N SER A 103 -43.90 -11.35 31.95
CA SER A 103 -44.86 -10.46 32.60
C SER A 103 -46.30 -10.77 32.18
N ASN A 104 -46.54 -10.94 30.87
CA ASN A 104 -47.86 -11.34 30.35
C ASN A 104 -48.31 -12.70 30.89
N LEU A 105 -47.40 -13.68 30.99
CA LEU A 105 -47.70 -15.00 31.55
C LEU A 105 -48.08 -14.91 33.02
N ILE A 106 -47.33 -14.15 33.81
CA ILE A 106 -47.61 -13.94 35.25
C ILE A 106 -48.97 -13.27 35.43
N LEU A 107 -49.26 -12.22 34.66
CA LEU A 107 -50.56 -11.54 34.67
C LEU A 107 -51.70 -12.51 34.36
N THR A 108 -51.54 -13.34 33.33
CA THR A 108 -52.55 -14.35 32.96
C THR A 108 -52.80 -15.32 34.11
N LYS A 109 -51.74 -15.86 34.75
CA LYS A 109 -51.87 -16.75 35.91
C LYS A 109 -52.59 -16.06 37.07
N LEU A 110 -52.23 -14.82 37.40
CA LEU A 110 -52.91 -14.07 38.47
C LEU A 110 -54.38 -13.84 38.17
N LEU A 111 -54.75 -13.49 36.94
CA LEU A 111 -56.15 -13.29 36.56
C LEU A 111 -56.96 -14.59 36.68
N THR A 112 -56.41 -15.71 36.22
CA THR A 112 -57.08 -17.01 36.35
C THR A 112 -57.27 -17.44 37.81
N LEU A 113 -56.29 -17.19 38.68
CA LEU A 113 -56.36 -17.52 40.11
C LEU A 113 -57.34 -16.63 40.89
N ASN A 114 -57.50 -15.37 40.49
CA ASN A 114 -58.43 -14.43 41.14
C ASN A 114 -59.87 -14.55 40.64
N ASN A 115 -60.12 -15.32 39.56
CA ASN A 115 -61.47 -15.58 39.06
C ASN A 115 -61.74 -17.10 38.93
N PRO A 116 -61.68 -17.88 40.03
CA PRO A 116 -61.89 -19.32 39.98
C PRO A 116 -63.33 -19.72 39.63
N GLY A 117 -64.28 -18.76 39.61
CA GLY A 117 -65.72 -19.00 39.46
C GLY A 117 -66.28 -19.03 38.04
N VAL A 118 -65.51 -18.69 37.00
CA VAL A 118 -66.04 -18.63 35.61
C VAL A 118 -65.66 -19.82 34.72
N SER A 119 -64.70 -20.67 35.12
CA SER A 119 -64.34 -21.87 34.33
C SER A 119 -65.16 -23.11 34.64
N SER A 120 -66.12 -23.06 35.56
CA SER A 120 -66.98 -24.22 35.89
C SER A 120 -68.46 -24.06 35.53
N GLN A 121 -68.86 -22.96 34.89
CA GLN A 121 -70.24 -22.77 34.41
C GLN A 121 -70.24 -21.96 33.11
N LEU A 122 -70.05 -22.66 31.98
CA LEU A 122 -70.74 -22.50 30.68
C LEU A 122 -70.04 -23.36 29.62
#